data_AF-A0A3D8ISJ1-F1
#
_entry.id   AF-A0A3D8ISJ1-F1
#
_cell.length_a   1.000
_cell.length_b   1.000
_cell.length_c   1.000
_cell.angle_alpha   90.00
_cell.angle_beta   90.00
_cell.angle_gamma   90.00
#
_symmetry.space_group_name_H-M   'P 1'
#
loop_
_entity.id
_entity.type
_entity.pdbx_description
1 polymer ?
#
loop_
_entity_poly.entity_id
_entity_poly.type
_entity_poly.pdbx_seq_one_letter_code
_entity_poly.pdbx_strand_id
1 'polypeptide(L)'
;MEFILLLIGAGVAYFLYVTLQDYLKNPLHQDIVPQKQDFGFTQIESISEEERAQNKIRESEYGILSAILGIFARSDGKMCEFERVLVEDMIEEMARDSKNSKITKEALLDIYEHGDDRSLEQLCMDFDNATKGEYKKRLKVVEFLFVLAYADGEFDKNEEAMLIDIAAFFELDNEDFNKLYDEFSTLYSNNIEVTKQEAMQLLGVEDTYDAQTLQNAYKKAIKEAKGAILDTQHFNKSMLESNAPNLRRIKRAYEILNQDT
;
A
#
# COMPACT_ATOMS: atom_id res chain seq x y z
N MET A 1 -46.95 18.05 43.77
CA MET A 1 -46.19 17.35 42.71
C MET A 1 -47.09 16.76 41.62
N GLU A 2 -48.26 16.22 41.96
CA GLU A 2 -49.18 15.59 40.98
C GLU A 2 -49.72 16.56 39.91
N PHE A 3 -50.03 17.81 40.26
CA PHE A 3 -50.52 18.81 39.30
C PHE A 3 -49.51 19.21 38.21
N ILE A 4 -48.20 19.13 38.50
CA ILE A 4 -47.14 19.46 37.55
C ILE A 4 -47.00 18.35 36.50
N LEU A 5 -47.07 17.08 36.94
CA LEU A 5 -47.09 15.93 36.04
C LEU A 5 -48.32 15.95 35.12
N LEU A 6 -49.47 16.38 35.63
CA LEU A 6 -50.70 16.49 34.84
C LEU A 6 -50.60 17.59 33.77
N LEU A 7 -49.98 18.74 34.09
CA LEU A 7 -49.71 19.81 33.12
C LEU A 7 -48.71 19.40 32.04
N ILE A 8 -47.65 18.67 32.41
CA ILE A 8 -46.68 18.15 31.44
C ILE A 8 -47.35 17.11 30.53
N GLY A 9 -48.13 16.18 31.08
CA GLY A 9 -48.88 15.19 30.31
C GLY A 9 -49.87 15.82 29.35
N ALA A 10 -50.60 16.86 29.78
CA ALA A 10 -51.51 17.62 28.92
C ALA A 10 -50.77 18.35 27.78
N GLY A 11 -49.58 18.89 28.06
CA GLY A 11 -48.74 19.53 27.04
C GLY A 11 -48.25 18.56 25.97
N VAL A 12 -47.80 17.36 26.38
CA VAL A 12 -47.38 16.31 25.43
C VAL A 12 -48.55 15.80 24.60
N ALA A 13 -49.72 15.58 25.22
CA ALA A 13 -50.92 15.17 24.50
C ALA A 13 -51.38 16.23 23.49
N TYR A 14 -51.30 17.51 23.85
CA TYR A 14 -51.59 18.62 22.94
C TYR A 14 -50.59 18.69 21.77
N PHE A 15 -49.29 18.52 22.03
CA PHE A 15 -48.28 18.50 20.99
C PHE A 15 -48.49 17.34 20.00
N LEU A 16 -48.82 16.14 20.49
CA LEU A 16 -49.15 14.98 19.66
C LEU A 16 -50.45 15.22 18.86
N TYR A 17 -51.45 15.87 19.46
CA TYR A 17 -52.67 16.22 18.77
C TYR A 17 -52.43 17.22 17.63
N VAL A 18 -51.61 18.26 17.85
CA VAL A 18 -51.27 19.25 16.81
C VAL A 18 -50.46 18.61 15.69
N THR A 19 -49.42 17.84 16.01
CA THR A 19 -48.61 17.14 15.00
C THR A 19 -49.41 16.13 14.18
N LEU A 20 -50.34 15.40 14.82
CA LEU A 20 -51.27 14.51 14.10
C LEU A 20 -52.25 15.29 13.22
N GLN A 21 -52.78 16.41 13.69
CA GLN A 21 -53.67 17.27 12.90
C GLN A 21 -52.95 17.85 11.68
N ASP A 22 -51.68 18.26 11.81
CA ASP A 22 -50.87 18.72 10.68
C ASP A 22 -50.60 17.57 9.69
N TYR A 23 -50.37 16.36 10.19
CA TYR A 23 -50.21 15.16 9.36
C TYR A 23 -51.50 14.77 8.62
N LEU A 24 -52.66 14.90 9.27
CA LEU A 24 -53.97 14.62 8.67
C LEU A 24 -54.44 15.73 7.72
N LYS A 25 -53.97 16.97 7.89
CA LYS A 25 -54.22 18.09 6.97
C LYS A 25 -53.36 18.00 5.71
N ASN A 26 -52.17 17.40 5.79
CA ASN A 26 -51.31 17.05 4.67
C ASN A 26 -51.11 15.52 4.58
N PRO A 27 -52.19 14.75 4.30
CA PRO A 27 -52.05 13.31 4.12
C PRO A 27 -51.18 13.09 2.88
N LEU A 28 -50.12 12.27 2.99
CA LEU A 28 -49.16 11.94 1.91
C LEU A 28 -49.80 11.90 0.51
N HIS A 29 -49.87 13.07 -0.11
CA HIS A 29 -50.09 13.31 -1.52
C HIS A 29 -48.86 14.09 -1.94
N GLN A 30 -47.78 13.37 -2.17
CA GLN A 30 -46.82 13.83 -3.15
C GLN A 30 -47.43 13.59 -4.53
N ASP A 31 -48.40 14.43 -4.89
CA ASP A 31 -48.55 14.76 -6.30
C ASP A 31 -47.35 15.61 -6.65
N ILE A 32 -46.33 14.96 -7.21
CA ILE A 32 -45.20 15.62 -7.81
C ILE A 32 -45.73 16.36 -9.04
N VAL A 33 -46.21 17.59 -8.84
CA VAL A 33 -46.28 18.57 -9.93
C VAL A 33 -44.84 19.05 -10.12
N PRO A 34 -44.20 18.78 -11.27
CA PRO A 34 -42.83 19.22 -11.50
C PRO A 34 -42.80 20.74 -11.56
N GLN A 35 -42.36 21.39 -10.48
CA GLN A 35 -41.82 22.74 -10.57
C GLN A 35 -40.52 22.64 -11.37
N LYS A 36 -40.49 23.32 -12.51
CA LYS A 36 -39.31 23.47 -13.36
C LYS A 36 -38.31 24.39 -12.66
N GLN A 37 -37.63 23.87 -11.64
CA GLN A 37 -36.35 24.40 -11.19
C GLN A 37 -35.27 23.66 -11.96
N ASP A 38 -34.44 24.40 -12.71
CA ASP A 38 -33.20 23.90 -13.29
C ASP A 38 -32.25 23.48 -12.15
N PHE A 39 -32.52 22.30 -11.57
CA PHE A 39 -31.46 21.48 -11.02
C PHE A 39 -30.83 20.78 -12.21
N GLY A 40 -29.64 21.24 -12.60
CA GLY A 40 -28.82 20.50 -13.54
C GLY A 40 -28.74 19.06 -13.06
N PHE A 41 -29.34 18.15 -13.83
CA PHE A 41 -29.12 16.73 -13.65
C PHE A 41 -27.61 16.52 -13.82
N THR A 42 -26.88 16.35 -12.71
CA THR A 42 -25.63 15.61 -12.78
C THR A 42 -26.04 14.24 -13.32
N GLN A 43 -25.68 13.97 -14.57
CA GLN A 43 -25.82 12.65 -15.16
C GLN A 43 -25.15 11.69 -14.17
N ILE A 44 -25.92 10.75 -13.61
CA ILE A 44 -25.31 9.60 -12.98
C ILE A 44 -24.72 8.82 -14.15
N GLU A 45 -23.45 9.08 -14.45
CA GLU A 45 -22.67 8.27 -15.38
C GLU A 45 -22.79 6.82 -14.91
N SER A 46 -23.35 5.97 -15.77
CA SER A 46 -23.40 4.55 -15.52
C SER A 46 -21.97 4.03 -15.59
N ILE A 47 -21.30 3.97 -14.42
CA ILE A 47 -19.97 3.37 -14.27
C ILE A 47 -19.99 2.01 -14.98
N SER A 48 -19.12 1.84 -15.96
CA SER A 48 -19.06 0.64 -16.79
C SER A 48 -18.77 -0.60 -15.92
N GLU A 49 -19.13 -1.80 -16.40
CA GLU A 49 -18.80 -3.03 -15.65
C GLU A 49 -17.29 -3.22 -15.44
N GLU A 50 -16.49 -2.72 -16.39
CA GLU A 50 -15.03 -2.72 -16.33
C GLU A 50 -14.52 -1.76 -15.26
N GLU A 51 -15.04 -0.54 -15.21
CA GLU A 51 -14.68 0.46 -14.21
C GLU A 51 -15.12 0.04 -12.80
N ARG A 52 -16.28 -0.62 -12.65
CA ARG A 52 -16.68 -1.26 -11.39
C ARG A 52 -15.72 -2.38 -10.97
N ALA A 53 -15.22 -3.16 -11.93
CA ALA A 53 -14.27 -4.22 -11.64
C ALA A 53 -12.91 -3.64 -11.20
N GLN A 54 -12.45 -2.56 -11.85
CA GLN A 54 -11.24 -1.84 -11.47
C GLN A 54 -11.37 -1.20 -10.09
N ASN A 55 -12.49 -0.55 -9.79
CA ASN A 55 -12.73 0.03 -8.46
C ASN A 55 -12.69 -1.04 -7.36
N LYS A 56 -13.24 -2.23 -7.61
CA LYS A 56 -13.15 -3.35 -6.67
C LYS A 56 -11.71 -3.85 -6.46
N ILE A 57 -10.85 -3.77 -7.48
CA ILE A 57 -9.44 -4.12 -7.34
C ILE A 57 -8.74 -3.04 -6.50
N ARG A 58 -8.99 -1.75 -6.79
CA ARG A 58 -8.44 -0.60 -6.04
C ARG A 58 -8.84 -0.60 -4.56
N GLU A 59 -10.06 -1.04 -4.26
CA GLU A 59 -10.58 -1.18 -2.88
C GLU A 59 -10.10 -2.46 -2.18
N SER A 60 -9.48 -3.40 -2.90
CA SER A 60 -8.94 -4.62 -2.29
C SER A 60 -7.65 -4.35 -1.53
N GLU A 61 -7.34 -5.19 -0.53
CA GLU A 61 -6.09 -5.12 0.24
C GLU A 61 -4.85 -4.93 -0.64
N TYR A 62 -4.70 -5.74 -1.70
CA TYR A 62 -3.55 -5.67 -2.60
C TYR A 62 -3.61 -4.49 -3.56
N GLY A 63 -4.79 -4.02 -3.95
CA GLY A 63 -4.91 -2.77 -4.71
C GLY A 63 -4.50 -1.56 -3.89
N ILE A 64 -4.92 -1.50 -2.62
CA ILE A 64 -4.53 -0.45 -1.67
C ILE A 64 -3.00 -0.50 -1.45
N LEU A 65 -2.44 -1.67 -1.19
CA LEU A 65 -0.99 -1.82 -1.01
C LEU A 65 -0.22 -1.41 -2.27
N SER A 66 -0.70 -1.78 -3.46
CA SER A 66 -0.08 -1.36 -4.72
C SER A 66 -0.08 0.16 -4.89
N ALA A 67 -1.17 0.84 -4.50
CA ALA A 67 -1.25 2.30 -4.51
C ALA A 67 -0.27 2.95 -3.52
N ILE A 68 -0.15 2.41 -2.30
CA ILE A 68 0.84 2.87 -1.29
C ILE A 68 2.26 2.74 -1.85
N LEU A 69 2.61 1.58 -2.42
CA LEU A 69 3.91 1.35 -3.05
C LEU A 69 4.18 2.36 -4.16
N GLY A 70 3.18 2.67 -4.99
CA GLY A 70 3.30 3.64 -6.07
C GLY A 70 3.57 5.05 -5.58
N ILE A 71 2.87 5.50 -4.53
CA ILE A 71 3.12 6.81 -3.90
C ILE A 71 4.52 6.84 -3.30
N PHE A 72 4.90 5.79 -2.57
CA PHE A 72 6.20 5.69 -1.93
C PHE A 72 7.36 5.77 -2.94
N ALA A 73 7.31 4.96 -3.99
CA ALA A 73 8.35 4.89 -5.02
C ALA A 73 8.42 6.14 -5.92
N ARG A 74 7.44 7.05 -5.85
CA ARG A 74 7.45 8.33 -6.57
C ARG A 74 7.92 9.51 -5.71
N SER A 75 8.19 9.29 -4.42
CA SER A 75 8.46 10.38 -3.48
C SER A 75 9.80 11.10 -3.77
N ASP A 76 10.83 10.40 -4.25
CA ASP A 76 12.13 10.97 -4.63
C ASP A 76 12.22 11.37 -6.13
N GLY A 77 11.38 10.78 -6.98
CA GLY A 77 11.30 11.02 -8.42
C GLY A 77 12.27 10.22 -9.31
N LYS A 78 13.04 9.27 -8.78
CA LYS A 78 14.02 8.44 -9.52
C LYS A 78 13.94 6.96 -9.14
N MET A 79 13.03 6.24 -9.76
CA MET A 79 13.01 4.78 -9.65
C MET A 79 14.20 4.14 -10.38
N CYS A 80 15.07 3.48 -9.64
CA CYS A 80 16.17 2.69 -10.18
C CYS A 80 15.73 1.28 -10.59
N GLU A 81 16.58 0.56 -11.33
CA GLU A 81 16.26 -0.81 -11.76
C GLU A 81 16.03 -1.76 -10.59
N PHE A 82 16.77 -1.58 -9.49
CA PHE A 82 16.65 -2.43 -8.31
C PHE A 82 15.26 -2.33 -7.65
N GLU A 83 14.75 -1.11 -7.44
CA GLU A 83 13.41 -0.88 -6.89
C GLU A 83 12.34 -1.46 -7.79
N ARG A 84 12.46 -1.22 -9.10
CA ARG A 84 11.50 -1.74 -10.07
C ARG A 84 11.40 -3.25 -9.98
N VAL A 85 12.53 -3.96 -9.87
CA VAL A 85 12.53 -5.42 -9.74
C VAL A 85 11.92 -5.87 -8.43
N LEU A 86 12.23 -5.19 -7.31
CA LEU A 86 11.65 -5.50 -6.00
C LEU A 86 10.13 -5.30 -5.98
N VAL A 87 9.65 -4.19 -6.53
CA VAL A 87 8.22 -3.88 -6.58
C VAL A 87 7.49 -4.81 -7.55
N GLU A 88 8.02 -5.05 -8.75
CA GLU A 88 7.43 -5.98 -9.71
C GLU A 88 7.29 -7.40 -9.10
N ASP A 89 8.29 -7.84 -8.32
CA ASP A 89 8.26 -9.13 -7.64
C ASP A 89 7.29 -9.16 -6.44
N MET A 90 7.20 -8.07 -5.67
CA MET A 90 6.17 -7.90 -4.64
C MET A 90 4.76 -7.95 -5.24
N ILE A 91 4.51 -7.25 -6.36
CA ILE A 91 3.23 -7.25 -7.05
C ILE A 91 2.88 -8.65 -7.58
N GLU A 92 3.87 -9.37 -8.11
CA GLU A 92 3.70 -10.75 -8.54
C GLU A 92 3.41 -11.70 -7.37
N GLU A 93 3.95 -11.44 -6.18
CA GLU A 93 3.60 -12.15 -4.95
C GLU A 93 2.16 -11.84 -4.50
N MET A 94 1.76 -10.57 -4.46
CA MET A 94 0.39 -10.14 -4.14
C MET A 94 -0.65 -10.80 -5.07
N ALA A 95 -0.38 -10.80 -6.37
CA ALA A 95 -1.26 -11.41 -7.36
C ALA A 95 -1.38 -12.94 -7.18
N ARG A 96 -0.30 -13.61 -6.77
CA ARG A 96 -0.30 -15.06 -6.49
C ARG A 96 -1.01 -15.41 -5.18
N ASP A 97 -0.87 -14.59 -4.15
CA ASP A 97 -1.54 -14.81 -2.87
C ASP A 97 -3.04 -14.49 -2.93
N SER A 98 -3.43 -13.56 -3.82
CA SER A 98 -4.83 -13.21 -4.04
C SER A 98 -5.70 -14.42 -4.41
N LYS A 99 -6.78 -14.61 -3.65
CA LYS A 99 -7.83 -15.59 -3.96
C LYS A 99 -8.75 -15.14 -5.10
N ASN A 100 -8.67 -13.87 -5.50
CA ASN A 100 -9.48 -13.28 -6.54
C ASN A 100 -8.71 -13.26 -7.86
N SER A 101 -9.14 -14.07 -8.83
CA SER A 101 -8.50 -14.17 -10.15
C SER A 101 -8.52 -12.89 -10.98
N LYS A 102 -9.33 -11.89 -10.59
CA LYS A 102 -9.32 -10.56 -11.21
C LYS A 102 -8.17 -9.68 -10.74
N ILE A 103 -7.57 -9.98 -9.58
CA ILE A 103 -6.38 -9.29 -9.09
C ILE A 103 -5.19 -9.94 -9.77
N THR A 104 -4.84 -9.42 -10.96
CA THR A 104 -3.68 -9.87 -11.71
C THR A 104 -2.48 -8.97 -11.47
N LYS A 105 -1.29 -9.43 -11.85
CA LYS A 105 -0.06 -8.62 -11.80
C LYS A 105 -0.24 -7.33 -12.59
N GLU A 106 -0.85 -7.38 -13.76
CA GLU A 106 -1.06 -6.24 -14.66
C GLU A 106 -2.03 -5.23 -14.04
N ALA A 107 -3.10 -5.68 -13.40
CA ALA A 107 -4.06 -4.79 -12.74
C ALA A 107 -3.42 -4.07 -11.54
N LEU A 108 -2.58 -4.76 -10.77
CA LEU A 108 -1.87 -4.16 -9.65
C LEU A 108 -0.76 -3.21 -10.13
N LEU A 109 -0.03 -3.56 -11.20
CA LEU A 109 0.95 -2.67 -11.84
C LEU A 109 0.28 -1.39 -12.37
N ASP A 110 -0.90 -1.50 -12.97
CA ASP A 110 -1.66 -0.33 -13.42
C ASP A 110 -1.96 0.65 -12.27
N ILE A 111 -2.40 0.13 -11.12
CA ILE A 111 -2.63 0.92 -9.91
C ILE A 111 -1.32 1.53 -9.38
N TYR A 112 -0.25 0.74 -9.37
CA TYR A 112 1.07 1.20 -8.96
C TYR A 112 1.53 2.38 -9.82
N GLU A 113 1.47 2.26 -11.15
CA GLU A 113 1.97 3.25 -12.11
C GLU A 113 1.11 4.52 -12.18
N HIS A 114 -0.21 4.37 -12.27
CA HIS A 114 -1.12 5.49 -12.46
C HIS A 114 -1.61 6.11 -11.15
N GLY A 115 -1.32 5.48 -10.02
CA GLY A 115 -1.69 5.97 -8.70
C GLY A 115 -3.17 5.80 -8.39
N ASP A 116 -3.60 6.47 -7.33
CA ASP A 116 -4.95 6.44 -6.78
C ASP A 116 -5.34 7.87 -6.36
N ASP A 117 -6.63 8.20 -6.44
CA ASP A 117 -7.13 9.53 -6.06
C ASP A 117 -7.11 9.76 -4.54
N ARG A 118 -7.02 8.68 -3.75
CA ARG A 118 -6.91 8.73 -2.29
C ARG A 118 -5.54 9.26 -1.86
N SER A 119 -5.52 10.00 -0.76
CA SER A 119 -4.26 10.40 -0.12
C SER A 119 -3.53 9.20 0.48
N LEU A 120 -2.23 9.34 0.72
CA LEU A 120 -1.44 8.31 1.42
C LEU A 120 -2.07 7.94 2.78
N GLU A 121 -2.47 8.94 3.56
CA GLU A 121 -3.18 8.76 4.83
C GLU A 121 -4.43 7.89 4.66
N GLN A 122 -5.30 8.21 3.69
CA GLN A 122 -6.53 7.46 3.45
C GLN A 122 -6.22 6.01 3.02
N LEU A 123 -5.24 5.81 2.14
CA LEU A 123 -4.80 4.49 1.72
C LEU A 123 -4.26 3.68 2.89
N CYS A 124 -3.46 4.28 3.77
CA CYS A 124 -2.92 3.59 4.94
C CYS A 124 -4.02 3.21 5.93
N MET A 125 -4.99 4.09 6.18
CA MET A 125 -6.17 3.78 6.99
C MET A 125 -7.02 2.66 6.36
N ASP A 126 -7.22 2.69 5.05
CA ASP A 126 -7.94 1.62 4.34
C ASP A 126 -7.19 0.28 4.45
N PHE A 127 -5.85 0.31 4.36
CA PHE A 127 -5.00 -0.88 4.50
C PHE A 127 -5.01 -1.46 5.91
N ASP A 128 -4.92 -0.62 6.96
CA ASP A 128 -5.07 -1.08 8.34
C ASP A 128 -6.44 -1.73 8.54
N ASN A 129 -7.50 -1.09 8.03
CA ASN A 129 -8.86 -1.63 8.12
C ASN A 129 -9.01 -2.97 7.38
N ALA A 130 -8.40 -3.12 6.20
CA ALA A 130 -8.42 -4.34 5.41
C ALA A 130 -7.63 -5.48 6.08
N THR A 131 -6.57 -5.14 6.80
CA THR A 131 -5.65 -6.09 7.46
C THR A 131 -5.90 -6.19 8.97
N LYS A 132 -7.11 -5.88 9.45
CA LYS A 132 -7.44 -5.93 10.88
C LYS A 132 -7.09 -7.28 11.51
N GLY A 133 -6.29 -7.24 12.57
CA GLY A 133 -5.79 -8.44 13.26
C GLY A 133 -4.56 -9.08 12.61
N GLU A 134 -4.07 -8.55 11.50
CA GLU A 134 -2.86 -9.02 10.79
C GLU A 134 -1.68 -8.07 11.00
N TYR A 135 -1.44 -7.66 12.25
CA TYR A 135 -0.36 -6.73 12.64
C TYR A 135 1.00 -7.08 12.00
N LYS A 136 1.36 -8.37 12.03
CA LYS A 136 2.63 -8.85 11.43
C LYS A 136 2.73 -8.58 9.93
N LYS A 137 1.61 -8.60 9.18
CA LYS A 137 1.61 -8.29 7.75
C LYS A 137 1.97 -6.82 7.55
N ARG A 138 1.37 -5.91 8.32
CA ARG A 138 1.70 -4.48 8.28
C ARG A 138 3.16 -4.21 8.64
N LEU A 139 3.67 -4.91 9.66
CA LEU A 139 5.08 -4.84 10.03
C LEU A 139 5.99 -5.29 8.87
N LYS A 140 5.64 -6.38 8.17
CA LYS A 140 6.39 -6.86 6.99
C LYS A 140 6.34 -5.90 5.80
N VAL A 141 5.22 -5.23 5.60
CA VAL A 141 5.13 -4.15 4.59
C VAL A 141 6.09 -3.02 4.94
N VAL A 142 6.13 -2.58 6.19
CA VAL A 142 7.07 -1.52 6.62
C VAL A 142 8.53 -1.96 6.51
N GLU A 143 8.87 -3.20 6.88
CA GLU A 143 10.20 -3.78 6.63
C GLU A 143 10.58 -3.73 5.14
N PHE A 144 9.64 -4.06 4.25
CA PHE A 144 9.89 -3.99 2.81
C PHE A 144 10.08 -2.55 2.32
N LEU A 145 9.31 -1.60 2.84
CA LEU A 145 9.47 -0.17 2.51
C LEU A 145 10.85 0.35 2.95
N PHE A 146 11.38 -0.10 4.10
CA PHE A 146 12.76 0.19 4.49
C PHE A 146 13.79 -0.37 3.49
N VAL A 147 13.56 -1.55 2.92
CA VAL A 147 14.45 -2.10 1.88
C VAL A 147 14.36 -1.31 0.58
N LEU A 148 13.17 -0.83 0.22
CA LEU A 148 12.96 0.03 -0.95
C LEU A 148 13.63 1.39 -0.79
N ALA A 149 13.45 2.05 0.36
CA ALA A 149 13.93 3.41 0.62
C ALA A 149 15.46 3.57 0.64
N TYR A 150 16.22 2.47 0.58
CA TYR A 150 17.68 2.52 0.49
C TYR A 150 18.18 1.91 -0.84
N ALA A 151 17.27 1.63 -1.76
CA ALA A 151 17.61 0.98 -3.01
C ALA A 151 18.65 1.75 -3.82
N ASP A 152 18.61 3.06 -3.82
CA ASP A 152 19.55 3.93 -4.52
C ASP A 152 20.86 4.15 -3.73
N GLY A 153 20.84 3.92 -2.42
CA GLY A 153 21.99 4.01 -1.50
C GLY A 153 22.00 5.27 -0.63
N GLU A 154 21.00 6.14 -0.78
CA GLU A 154 20.73 7.27 0.10
C GLU A 154 19.40 7.01 0.80
N PHE A 155 19.29 7.39 2.07
CA PHE A 155 17.98 7.39 2.74
C PHE A 155 17.58 8.84 2.89
N ASP A 156 16.69 9.31 2.03
CA ASP A 156 16.33 10.71 2.02
C ASP A 156 15.38 11.06 3.19
N LYS A 157 15.35 12.33 3.58
CA LYS A 157 14.51 12.78 4.71
C LYS A 157 13.00 12.69 4.43
N ASN A 158 12.61 12.74 3.16
CA ASN A 158 11.21 12.65 2.75
C ASN A 158 10.73 11.20 2.83
N GLU A 159 11.54 10.24 2.39
CA GLU A 159 11.29 8.80 2.53
C GLU A 159 11.24 8.40 4.00
N GLU A 160 12.16 8.92 4.82
CA GLU A 160 12.15 8.72 6.26
C GLU A 160 10.84 9.23 6.88
N ALA A 161 10.44 10.47 6.56
CA ALA A 161 9.19 11.03 7.05
C ALA A 161 7.97 10.21 6.57
N MET A 162 7.97 9.79 5.31
CA MET A 162 6.89 8.99 4.74
C MET A 162 6.78 7.60 5.39
N LEU A 163 7.91 6.94 5.67
CA LEU A 163 7.95 5.68 6.42
C LEU A 163 7.38 5.82 7.84
N ILE A 164 7.74 6.90 8.53
CA ILE A 164 7.22 7.20 9.87
C ILE A 164 5.69 7.39 9.80
N ASP A 165 5.20 8.17 8.83
CA ASP A 165 3.76 8.40 8.66
C ASP A 165 3.02 7.09 8.33
N ILE A 166 3.55 6.27 7.42
CA ILE A 166 2.96 4.96 7.08
C ILE A 166 2.90 4.05 8.30
N ALA A 167 3.99 3.95 9.06
CA ALA A 167 4.04 3.12 10.27
C ALA A 167 3.03 3.59 11.33
N ALA A 168 2.87 4.91 11.50
CA ALA A 168 1.89 5.48 12.39
C ALA A 168 0.44 5.16 11.96
N PHE A 169 0.11 5.33 10.67
CA PHE A 169 -1.22 5.00 10.14
C PHE A 169 -1.51 3.49 10.11
N PHE A 170 -0.48 2.65 10.09
CA PHE A 170 -0.60 1.19 10.25
C PHE A 170 -0.77 0.76 11.71
N GLU A 171 -0.79 1.71 12.65
CA GLU A 171 -0.86 1.48 14.09
C GLU A 171 0.24 0.53 14.58
N LEU A 172 1.47 0.70 14.07
CA LEU A 172 2.62 -0.06 14.57
C LEU A 172 3.02 0.41 15.97
N ASP A 173 3.37 -0.54 16.83
CA ASP A 173 3.94 -0.21 18.14
C ASP A 173 5.30 0.48 17.96
N ASN A 174 5.52 1.55 18.72
CA ASN A 174 6.77 2.32 18.66
C ASN A 174 8.01 1.44 18.90
N GLU A 175 7.90 0.43 19.78
CA GLU A 175 9.00 -0.50 20.05
C GLU A 175 9.37 -1.30 18.81
N ASP A 176 8.39 -1.79 18.06
CA ASP A 176 8.62 -2.55 16.83
C ASP A 176 9.17 -1.65 15.72
N PHE A 177 8.60 -0.46 15.53
CA PHE A 177 9.11 0.48 14.52
C PHE A 177 10.56 0.90 14.82
N ASN A 178 10.87 1.26 16.07
CA ASN A 178 12.22 1.63 16.47
C ASN A 178 13.21 0.48 16.27
N LYS A 179 12.79 -0.76 16.54
CA LYS A 179 13.61 -1.93 16.25
C LYS A 179 13.90 -2.06 14.75
N LEU A 180 12.90 -1.90 13.88
CA LEU A 180 13.12 -1.91 12.43
C LEU A 180 14.07 -0.79 12.00
N TYR A 181 13.90 0.41 12.54
CA TYR A 181 14.76 1.56 12.26
C TYR A 181 16.21 1.32 12.71
N ASP A 182 16.42 0.73 13.89
CA ASP A 182 17.75 0.41 14.41
C ASP A 182 18.44 -0.70 13.59
N GLU A 183 17.70 -1.74 13.20
CA GLU A 183 18.17 -2.80 12.30
C GLU A 183 18.57 -2.23 10.94
N PHE A 184 17.72 -1.37 10.38
CA PHE A 184 17.98 -0.61 9.16
C PHE A 184 19.27 0.22 9.30
N SER A 185 19.33 1.11 10.28
CA SER A 185 20.46 2.02 10.51
C SER A 185 21.79 1.26 10.69
N THR A 186 21.75 0.15 11.45
CA THR A 186 22.91 -0.73 11.65
C THR A 186 23.35 -1.38 10.34
N LEU A 187 22.40 -1.94 9.57
CA LEU A 187 22.70 -2.56 8.29
C LEU A 187 23.41 -1.57 7.38
N TYR A 188 22.88 -0.37 7.23
CA TYR A 188 23.33 0.60 6.24
C TYR A 188 24.54 1.43 6.67
N SER A 189 24.85 1.49 7.97
CA SER A 189 26.13 2.01 8.46
C SER A 189 27.34 1.15 8.07
N ASN A 190 27.11 -0.12 7.71
CA ASN A 190 28.17 -1.03 7.32
C ASN A 190 28.44 -0.95 5.81
N ASN A 191 29.70 -0.68 5.45
CA ASN A 191 30.16 -0.79 4.07
C ASN A 191 30.25 -2.26 3.65
N ILE A 192 29.81 -2.55 2.43
CA ILE A 192 29.90 -3.88 1.84
C ILE A 192 31.04 -3.86 0.82
N GLU A 193 32.09 -4.63 1.11
CA GLU A 193 33.13 -4.94 0.15
C GLU A 193 32.76 -6.22 -0.60
N VAL A 194 32.72 -6.13 -1.93
CA VAL A 194 32.54 -7.28 -2.83
C VAL A 194 33.67 -7.20 -3.85
N THR A 195 34.44 -8.27 -3.99
CA THR A 195 35.45 -8.38 -5.04
C THR A 195 34.79 -8.73 -6.38
N LYS A 196 35.46 -8.45 -7.51
CA LYS A 196 34.95 -8.83 -8.84
C LYS A 196 34.64 -10.33 -8.95
N GLN A 197 35.52 -11.18 -8.40
CA GLN A 197 35.33 -12.62 -8.42
C GLN A 197 34.08 -13.04 -7.61
N GLU A 198 33.88 -12.46 -6.43
CA GLU A 198 32.66 -12.70 -5.65
C GLU A 198 31.41 -12.15 -6.35
N ALA A 199 31.51 -11.00 -7.03
CA ALA A 199 30.39 -10.43 -7.79
C ALA A 199 29.92 -11.38 -8.90
N MET A 200 30.87 -11.96 -9.64
CA MET A 200 30.56 -12.96 -10.68
C MET A 200 29.92 -14.22 -10.10
N GLN A 201 30.41 -14.70 -8.95
CA GLN A 201 29.81 -15.85 -8.26
C GLN A 201 28.41 -15.56 -7.74
N LEU A 202 28.19 -14.37 -7.16
CA LEU A 202 26.89 -13.94 -6.64
C LEU A 202 25.83 -13.84 -7.74
N LEU A 203 26.20 -13.33 -8.92
CA LEU A 203 25.28 -13.23 -10.06
C LEU A 203 25.29 -14.48 -10.95
N GLY A 204 26.23 -15.41 -10.75
CA GLY A 204 26.34 -16.63 -11.56
C GLY A 204 26.69 -16.37 -13.01
N VAL A 205 27.54 -15.37 -13.29
CA VAL A 205 28.01 -15.02 -14.64
C VAL A 205 29.44 -15.54 -14.89
N GLU A 206 29.74 -15.91 -16.14
CA GLU A 206 31.07 -16.38 -16.56
C GLU A 206 32.06 -15.21 -16.78
N ASP A 207 33.33 -15.48 -17.13
CA ASP A 207 34.35 -14.45 -17.40
C ASP A 207 33.99 -13.52 -18.58
N THR A 208 33.15 -14.02 -19.49
CA THR A 208 32.62 -13.27 -20.63
C THR A 208 31.10 -13.29 -20.58
N TYR A 209 30.48 -12.12 -20.46
CA TYR A 209 29.04 -11.95 -20.50
C TYR A 209 28.68 -10.72 -21.34
N ASP A 210 27.46 -10.70 -21.84
CA ASP A 210 26.86 -9.49 -22.41
C ASP A 210 25.97 -8.78 -21.37
N ALA A 211 25.62 -7.53 -21.67
CA ALA A 211 24.79 -6.70 -20.80
C ALA A 211 23.41 -7.33 -20.50
N GLN A 212 22.85 -8.09 -21.45
CA GLN A 212 21.52 -8.70 -21.28
C GLN A 212 21.58 -9.87 -20.31
N THR A 213 22.63 -10.68 -20.39
CA THR A 213 22.90 -11.81 -19.49
C THR A 213 23.13 -11.30 -18.08
N LEU A 214 23.93 -10.25 -17.93
CA LEU A 214 24.16 -9.61 -16.62
C LEU A 214 22.85 -9.07 -16.02
N GLN A 215 22.04 -8.37 -16.81
CA GLN A 215 20.76 -7.84 -16.34
C GLN A 215 19.78 -8.96 -15.94
N ASN A 216 19.70 -10.03 -16.72
CA ASN A 216 18.81 -11.15 -16.41
C ASN A 216 19.27 -11.90 -15.14
N ALA A 217 20.58 -12.10 -14.99
CA ALA A 217 21.19 -12.68 -13.79
C ALA A 217 20.90 -11.82 -12.55
N TYR A 218 21.05 -10.50 -12.67
CA TYR A 218 20.74 -9.55 -11.62
C TYR A 218 19.29 -9.62 -11.16
N LYS A 219 18.33 -9.55 -12.10
CA LYS A 219 16.89 -9.69 -11.80
C LYS A 219 16.58 -10.98 -11.08
N LYS A 220 17.15 -12.09 -11.54
CA LYS A 220 16.97 -13.41 -10.93
C LYS A 220 17.50 -13.43 -9.49
N ALA A 221 18.73 -12.93 -9.27
CA ALA A 221 19.35 -12.91 -7.95
C ALA A 221 18.55 -12.07 -6.95
N ILE A 222 18.02 -10.90 -7.35
CA ILE A 222 17.15 -10.08 -6.50
C ILE A 222 15.92 -10.87 -6.04
N LYS A 223 15.21 -11.51 -6.98
CA LYS A 223 14.00 -12.28 -6.67
C LYS A 223 14.28 -13.42 -5.69
N GLU A 224 15.36 -14.15 -5.91
CA GLU A 224 15.79 -15.24 -5.01
C GLU A 224 16.17 -14.72 -3.62
N ALA A 225 16.84 -13.57 -3.54
CA ALA A 225 17.28 -12.98 -2.28
C ALA A 225 16.15 -12.29 -1.51
N LYS A 226 15.15 -11.69 -2.19
CA LYS A 226 14.00 -11.03 -1.55
C LYS A 226 13.18 -12.03 -0.72
N GLY A 227 12.99 -13.25 -1.24
CA GLY A 227 12.13 -14.26 -0.60
C GLY A 227 10.65 -13.91 -0.63
N ALA A 228 9.81 -14.69 0.04
CA ALA A 228 8.37 -14.43 0.14
C ALA A 228 8.08 -13.57 1.38
N ILE A 229 7.74 -12.30 1.16
CA ILE A 229 7.51 -11.30 2.23
C ILE A 229 6.11 -11.45 2.85
N LEU A 230 5.13 -11.85 2.03
CA LEU A 230 3.72 -12.01 2.43
C LEU A 230 3.40 -13.43 2.90
N ASP A 231 4.35 -14.36 2.83
CA ASP A 231 4.17 -15.70 3.39
C ASP A 231 4.20 -15.67 4.92
N THR A 232 3.04 -15.93 5.52
CA THR A 232 2.82 -16.01 6.96
C THR A 232 3.79 -16.94 7.70
N GLN A 233 4.32 -17.98 7.04
CA GLN A 233 5.30 -18.89 7.64
C GLN A 233 6.64 -18.22 7.93
N HIS A 234 6.93 -17.12 7.23
CA HIS A 234 8.18 -16.37 7.33
C HIS A 234 8.05 -15.08 8.13
N PHE A 235 6.86 -14.74 8.65
CA PHE A 235 6.62 -13.49 9.38
C PHE A 235 7.46 -13.31 10.66
N ASN A 236 8.03 -14.38 11.21
CA ASN A 236 8.87 -14.28 12.40
C ASN A 236 10.34 -13.93 12.10
N LYS A 237 10.75 -13.89 10.83
CA LYS A 237 12.13 -13.55 10.42
C LYS A 237 12.15 -12.11 9.91
N SER A 238 13.01 -11.26 10.47
CA SER A 238 13.21 -9.88 9.98
C SER A 238 13.84 -9.91 8.59
N MET A 239 13.20 -9.26 7.61
CA MET A 239 13.78 -9.11 6.27
C MET A 239 15.10 -8.31 6.31
N LEU A 240 15.19 -7.34 7.23
CA LEU A 240 16.37 -6.49 7.41
C LEU A 240 17.58 -7.27 7.92
N GLU A 241 17.35 -8.29 8.76
CA GLU A 241 18.43 -9.16 9.24
C GLU A 241 18.78 -10.29 8.25
N SER A 242 17.78 -10.89 7.58
CA SER A 242 18.03 -12.08 6.75
C SER A 242 18.26 -11.80 5.26
N ASN A 243 17.44 -10.96 4.63
CA ASN A 243 17.37 -10.82 3.18
C ASN A 243 18.12 -9.58 2.70
N ALA A 244 17.93 -8.45 3.39
CA ALA A 244 18.51 -7.16 3.03
C ALA A 244 20.05 -7.18 2.90
N PRO A 245 20.83 -7.88 3.75
CA PRO A 245 22.28 -7.97 3.56
C PRO A 245 22.67 -8.60 2.23
N ASN A 246 21.97 -9.65 1.80
CA ASN A 246 22.23 -10.32 0.54
C ASN A 246 21.79 -9.46 -0.65
N LEU A 247 20.62 -8.81 -0.56
CA LEU A 247 20.13 -7.87 -1.56
C LEU A 247 21.13 -6.74 -1.83
N ARG A 248 21.73 -6.16 -0.78
CA ARG A 248 22.77 -5.13 -0.93
C ARG A 248 24.04 -5.69 -1.60
N ARG A 249 24.46 -6.91 -1.25
CA ARG A 249 25.60 -7.57 -1.92
C ARG A 249 25.34 -7.80 -3.40
N ILE A 250 24.12 -8.20 -3.78
CA ILE A 250 23.69 -8.40 -5.16
C ILE A 250 23.68 -7.08 -5.94
N LYS A 251 23.16 -6.00 -5.35
CA LYS A 251 23.25 -4.65 -5.94
C LYS A 251 24.71 -4.26 -6.17
N ARG A 252 25.56 -4.42 -5.15
CA ARG A 252 26.98 -4.07 -5.25
C ARG A 252 27.71 -4.90 -6.30
N ALA A 253 27.40 -6.19 -6.39
CA ALA A 253 27.95 -7.08 -7.41
C ALA A 253 27.59 -6.60 -8.83
N TYR A 254 26.33 -6.21 -9.05
CA TYR A 254 25.89 -5.69 -10.33
C TYR A 254 26.58 -4.37 -10.69
N GLU A 255 26.72 -3.43 -9.76
CA GLU A 255 27.45 -2.18 -9.98
C GLU A 255 28.90 -2.41 -10.44
N ILE A 256 29.60 -3.35 -9.80
CA ILE A 256 30.99 -3.68 -10.16
C ILE A 256 31.08 -4.24 -11.57
N LEU A 257 30.22 -5.20 -11.90
CA LEU A 257 30.25 -5.89 -13.20
C LEU A 257 29.74 -5.01 -14.34
N ASN A 258 28.78 -4.12 -14.06
CA ASN A 258 28.26 -3.19 -15.06
C ASN A 258 29.27 -2.06 -15.38
N GLN A 259 30.18 -1.73 -14.47
CA GLN A 259 31.29 -0.79 -14.73
C GLN A 259 32.41 -1.39 -15.60
N ASP A 260 32.48 -2.72 -15.66
CA ASP A 260 33.49 -3.47 -16.43
C ASP A 260 33.05 -3.79 -17.87
N THR A 261 31.80 -3.48 -18.24
CA THR A 261 31.20 -3.73 -19.56
C THR A 261 31.30 -2.50 -20.45
#